data_AF-A0AB38NJ16-F1
#
_entry.id   AF-A0AB38NJ16-F1
#
_cell.length_a   1.000
_cell.length_b   1.000
_cell.length_c   1.000
_cell.angle_alpha   90.00
_cell.angle_beta   90.00
_cell.angle_gamma   90.00
#
_symmetry.space_group_name_H-M   'P 1'
#
loop_
_entity.id
_entity.type
_entity.pdbx_description
1 polymer ?
#
loop_
_entity_poly.entity_id
_entity_poly.type
_entity_poly.pdbx_seq_one_letter_code
_entity_poly.pdbx_strand_id
1 'polypeptide(L)'
;LGERFQLPVYAFSVDGPGLPGFEVPIPVTPEIGKTFFPGQGKTVMPATFLMNVNSRKFSRLSIGDVPESTLAQSIQNALNDPRVQEALQ
;
A
#
# COMPACT_ATOMS: atom_id res chain seq x y z
N LEU A 1 9.51 -8.68 1.38
CA LEU A 1 8.79 -8.58 0.08
C LEU A 1 9.27 -7.43 -0.81
N GLY A 2 9.49 -6.20 -0.32
CA GLY A 2 9.94 -5.07 -1.15
C GLY A 2 11.19 -5.38 -1.99
N GLU A 3 12.23 -5.91 -1.36
CA GLU A 3 13.47 -6.32 -2.05
C GLU A 3 13.23 -7.39 -3.14
N ARG A 4 12.39 -8.40 -2.85
CA ARG A 4 12.05 -9.48 -3.79
C ARG A 4 11.46 -8.95 -5.10
N PHE A 5 10.63 -7.90 -5.02
CA PHE A 5 10.00 -7.29 -6.18
C PHE A 5 10.69 -6.00 -6.65
N GLN A 6 11.82 -5.63 -6.03
CA GLN A 6 12.56 -4.39 -6.30
C GLN A 6 11.67 -3.14 -6.19
N LEU A 7 10.75 -3.14 -5.23
CA LEU A 7 9.83 -2.03 -4.97
C LEU A 7 10.24 -1.30 -3.68
N PRO A 8 10.36 0.05 -3.70
CA PRO A 8 10.55 0.81 -2.48
C PRO A 8 9.30 0.67 -1.60
N VAL A 9 9.51 0.51 -0.29
CA VAL A 9 8.44 0.37 0.69
C VAL A 9 8.36 1.63 1.54
N TYR A 10 7.17 2.20 1.61
CA TYR A 10 6.87 3.35 2.46
C TYR A 10 5.83 2.96 3.49
N ALA A 11 6.20 3.03 4.76
CA ALA A 11 5.30 2.76 5.88
C ALA A 11 4.66 4.06 6.38
N PHE A 12 3.35 4.02 6.55
CA PHE A 12 2.56 5.10 7.12
C PHE A 12 1.79 4.58 8.32
N SER A 13 1.64 5.43 9.34
CA SER A 13 0.84 5.13 10.53
C SER A 13 -0.32 6.11 10.62
N VAL A 14 -1.50 5.58 10.94
CA VAL A 14 -2.72 6.37 11.14
C VAL A 14 -2.91 6.72 12.62
N ASP A 15 -2.40 5.88 13.53
CA ASP A 15 -2.56 5.98 14.97
C ASP A 15 -1.27 6.43 15.70
N GLY A 16 -0.12 6.51 15.01
CA GLY A 16 1.12 7.06 15.54
C GLY A 16 2.25 6.05 15.84
N PRO A 17 1.99 4.78 16.21
CA PRO A 17 3.04 3.77 16.33
C PRO A 17 3.71 3.47 14.99
N GLY A 18 5.04 3.39 14.98
CA GLY A 18 5.83 2.91 13.85
C GLY A 18 5.71 1.40 13.63
N LEU A 19 6.09 0.93 12.45
CA LEU A 19 6.24 -0.50 12.16
C LEU A 19 7.69 -0.93 12.41
N PRO A 20 7.96 -2.18 12.82
CA PRO A 20 9.33 -2.69 12.89
C PRO A 20 10.09 -2.46 11.56
N GLY A 21 11.27 -1.83 11.62
CA GLY A 21 12.04 -1.40 10.43
C GLY A 21 11.65 -0.02 9.86
N PHE A 22 10.60 0.61 10.38
CA PHE A 22 10.16 1.97 10.09
C PHE A 22 9.70 2.65 11.38
N GLU A 23 10.67 2.87 12.27
CA GLU A 23 10.47 3.32 13.66
C GLU A 23 9.94 4.76 13.75
N VAL A 24 10.15 5.58 12.71
CA VAL A 24 9.55 6.90 12.56
C VAL A 24 8.56 6.82 11.38
N PRO A 25 7.28 6.48 11.61
CA PRO A 25 6.30 6.44 10.53
C PRO A 25 6.01 7.85 10.03
N ILE A 26 5.79 8.00 8.73
CA ILE A 26 5.27 9.25 8.19
C ILE A 26 3.79 9.34 8.62
N PRO A 27 3.37 10.39 9.35
CA PRO A 27 1.99 10.53 9.77
C PRO A 27 1.08 10.70 8.54
N VAL A 28 -0.04 9.99 8.53
CA VAL A 28 -1.06 10.14 7.48
C VAL A 28 -1.78 11.48 7.65
N THR A 29 -1.69 12.35 6.65
CA THR A 29 -2.52 13.57 6.61
C THR A 29 -3.98 13.21 6.33
N PRO A 30 -4.96 14.06 6.72
CA PRO A 30 -6.38 13.80 6.43
C PRO A 30 -6.68 13.57 4.94
N GLU A 31 -5.94 14.23 4.06
CA GLU A 31 -6.06 14.07 2.61
C GLU A 31 -5.58 12.70 2.15
N ILE A 32 -4.41 12.26 2.60
CA ILE A 32 -3.88 10.91 2.33
C ILE A 32 -4.86 9.85 2.85
N GLY A 33 -5.37 10.02 4.07
CA GLY A 33 -6.37 9.11 4.65
C GLY A 33 -7.62 8.97 3.76
N LYS A 34 -8.17 10.08 3.27
CA LYS A 34 -9.33 10.07 2.37
C LYS A 34 -9.03 9.43 1.01
N THR A 35 -7.83 9.60 0.47
CA THR A 35 -7.43 9.00 -0.81
C THR A 35 -7.41 7.48 -0.74
N PHE A 36 -6.80 6.90 0.31
CA PHE A 36 -6.64 5.45 0.42
C PHE A 36 -7.83 4.74 1.08
N PHE A 37 -8.63 5.47 1.86
CA PHE A 37 -9.82 4.95 2.54
C PHE A 37 -11.05 5.84 2.28
N PRO A 38 -11.55 5.91 1.03
CA PRO A 38 -12.71 6.73 0.69
C PRO A 38 -14.00 6.10 1.26
N GLY A 39 -14.41 6.51 2.45
CA GLY A 39 -15.70 6.11 3.05
C GLY A 39 -15.84 6.46 4.53
N GLN A 40 -17.08 6.48 5.04
CA GLN A 40 -17.41 6.64 6.48
C GLN A 40 -17.33 5.31 7.27
N GLY A 41 -16.80 4.24 6.66
CA GLY A 41 -16.67 2.93 7.29
C GLY A 41 -15.46 2.82 8.21
N LYS A 42 -15.38 1.74 9.01
CA LYS A 42 -14.16 1.44 9.78
C LYS A 42 -13.01 1.16 8.82
N THR A 43 -11.97 1.99 8.87
CA THR A 43 -10.69 1.72 8.25
C THR A 43 -10.12 0.42 8.81
N VAL A 44 -9.87 -0.56 7.94
CA VAL A 44 -9.28 -1.85 8.32
C VAL A 44 -7.79 -1.81 7.98
N MET A 45 -6.96 -2.07 9.00
CA MET A 45 -5.51 -2.10 8.92
C MET A 45 -4.97 -3.48 9.30
N PRO A 46 -3.76 -3.86 8.84
CA PRO A 46 -2.91 -3.13 7.88
C PRO A 46 -3.51 -3.10 6.47
N ALA A 47 -3.10 -2.15 5.64
CA ALA A 47 -3.49 -2.11 4.22
C ALA A 47 -2.27 -1.81 3.36
N THR A 48 -2.10 -2.56 2.27
CA THR A 48 -0.96 -2.41 1.36
C THR A 48 -1.43 -1.97 -0.01
N PHE A 49 -0.77 -0.96 -0.57
CA PHE A 49 -1.08 -0.39 -1.88
C PHE A 49 0.19 -0.36 -2.74
N LEU A 50 0.02 -0.58 -4.04
CA LEU A 50 1.02 -0.35 -5.06
C LEU A 50 0.74 0.99 -5.72
N MET A 51 1.72 1.89 -5.79
CA MET A 51 1.53 3.26 -6.25
C MET A 51 2.58 3.66 -7.28
N ASN A 52 2.15 4.36 -8.33
CA ASN A 52 3.03 5.14 -9.18
C ASN A 52 3.22 6.52 -8.54
N VAL A 53 4.44 6.87 -8.19
CA VAL A 53 4.74 8.17 -7.56
C VAL A 53 4.60 9.35 -8.54
N ASN A 54 4.78 9.12 -9.85
CA ASN A 54 4.67 10.16 -10.87
C ASN A 54 3.21 10.51 -11.17
N SER A 55 2.38 9.50 -11.45
CA SER A 55 0.98 9.69 -11.81
C SER A 55 0.04 9.75 -10.60
N ARG A 56 0.52 9.37 -9.41
CA ARG A 56 -0.25 9.18 -8.17
C ARG A 56 -1.38 8.16 -8.27
N LYS A 57 -1.44 7.37 -9.34
CA LYS A 57 -2.37 6.24 -9.44
C LYS A 57 -1.91 5.12 -8.55
N PHE A 58 -2.85 4.38 -7.97
CA PHE A 58 -2.55 3.27 -7.07
C PHE A 58 -3.54 2.12 -7.23
N SER A 59 -3.10 0.93 -6.83
CA SER A 59 -3.91 -0.27 -6.74
C SER A 59 -3.77 -0.88 -5.34
N ARG A 60 -4.86 -1.40 -4.80
CA ARG A 60 -4.89 -2.02 -3.47
C ARG A 60 -4.46 -3.48 -3.57
N LEU A 61 -3.43 -3.86 -2.83
CA LEU A 61 -2.86 -5.21 -2.82
C LEU A 61 -3.47 -6.09 -1.72
N SER A 62 -3.70 -5.53 -0.54
CA SER A 62 -4.30 -6.23 0.60
C SER A 62 -4.99 -5.30 1.59
N ILE A 63 -5.94 -5.86 2.35
CA ILE A 63 -6.54 -5.26 3.54
C ILE A 63 -6.54 -6.33 4.64
N GLY A 64 -6.21 -5.92 5.85
CA GLY A 64 -6.13 -6.77 7.02
C GLY A 64 -4.83 -7.56 7.10
N ASP A 65 -4.73 -8.35 8.15
CA ASP A 65 -3.62 -9.29 8.33
C ASP A 65 -3.77 -10.44 7.34
N VAL A 66 -2.89 -10.48 6.34
CA VAL A 66 -2.90 -11.50 5.28
C VAL A 66 -1.57 -12.24 5.26
N PRO A 67 -1.55 -13.54 4.96
CA PRO A 67 -0.30 -14.29 4.83
C PRO A 67 0.63 -13.68 3.77
N GLU A 68 1.94 -13.77 4.01
CA GLU A 68 2.95 -13.25 3.07
C GLU A 68 2.79 -13.84 1.66
N SER A 69 2.45 -15.12 1.56
CA SER A 69 2.22 -15.81 0.28
C SER A 69 1.06 -15.19 -0.51
N THR A 70 -0.03 -14.84 0.17
CA THR A 70 -1.18 -14.14 -0.42
C THR A 70 -0.78 -12.75 -0.89
N LEU A 71 -0.04 -12.00 -0.07
CA LEU A 71 0.44 -10.67 -0.45
C LEU A 71 1.40 -10.74 -1.66
N ALA A 72 2.32 -11.70 -1.67
CA ALA A 72 3.25 -11.92 -2.78
C ALA A 72 2.50 -12.23 -4.10
N GLN A 73 1.46 -13.06 -4.03
CA GLN A 73 0.62 -13.36 -5.19
C GLN A 73 -0.14 -12.12 -5.66
N SER A 74 -0.69 -11.31 -4.74
CA SER A 74 -1.33 -10.04 -5.09
C SER A 74 -0.37 -9.06 -5.78
N ILE A 75 0.87 -8.95 -5.31
CA ILE A 75 1.90 -8.12 -5.95
C ILE A 75 2.18 -8.62 -7.36
N GLN A 76 2.42 -9.92 -7.52
CA GLN A 76 2.67 -10.52 -8.83
C GLN A 76 1.50 -10.28 -9.79
N ASN A 77 0.26 -10.46 -9.33
CA ASN A 77 -0.93 -10.23 -10.15
C ASN A 77 -1.04 -8.76 -10.57
N ALA A 78 -0.80 -7.83 -9.64
CA ALA A 78 -0.85 -6.40 -9.93
C ALA A 78 0.22 -5.98 -10.95
N LEU A 79 1.46 -6.48 -10.81
CA LEU A 79 2.53 -6.17 -11.75
C LEU A 79 2.30 -6.73 -13.17
N ASN A 80 1.45 -7.76 -13.30
CA ASN A 80 1.08 -8.34 -14.59
C ASN A 80 -0.28 -7.87 -15.12
N ASP A 81 -1.06 -7.07 -14.36
CA ASP A 81 -2.33 -6.53 -14.85
C ASP A 81 -2.04 -5.35 -15.79
N PRO A 82 -2.45 -5.40 -17.07
CA PRO A 82 -2.20 -4.32 -18.03
C PRO A 82 -2.71 -2.96 -17.56
N ARG A 83 -3.82 -2.91 -16.81
CA ARG A 83 -4.39 -1.65 -16.29
C ARG A 83 -3.52 -1.07 -15.18
N VAL A 84 -2.91 -1.93 -14.38
CA VAL A 84 -1.94 -1.50 -13.37
C VAL A 84 -0.66 -1.08 -14.05
N GLN A 85 -0.19 -1.79 -15.06
CA GLN A 85 0.97 -1.37 -15.86
C GLN A 85 0.74 0.01 -16.51
N GLU A 86 -0.42 0.25 -17.13
CA GLU A 86 -0.80 1.57 -17.65
C GLU A 86 -0.91 2.65 -16.56
N ALA A 87 -1.30 2.28 -15.33
CA ALA A 87 -1.30 3.19 -14.20
C ALA A 87 0.11 3.45 -13.64
N LEU A 88 1.03 2.51 -13.83
CA LEU A 88 2.43 2.54 -13.40
C LEU A 88 3.40 3.12 -14.44
N GLN A 89 2.98 3.31 -15.69
CA GLN A 89 3.64 4.21 -16.66
C GLN A 89 3.35 5.67 -16.32
#